data_AF-A0A1S8TTV4-F1
#
_entry.id   AF-A0A1S8TTV4-F1
#
_cell.length_a   1.000
_cell.length_b   1.000
_cell.length_c   1.000
_cell.angle_alpha   90.00
_cell.angle_beta   90.00
_cell.angle_gamma   90.00
#
_symmetry.space_group_name_H-M   'P 1'
#
loop_
_entity.id
_entity.type
_entity.pdbx_description
1 polymer ?
#
loop_
_entity_poly.entity_id
_entity_poly.type
_entity_poly.pdbx_seq_one_letter_code
_entity_poly.pdbx_strand_id
1 'polypeptide(L)' 'MSNDVNIILEKIKITPIIYSGKKSIVILSSNDAKLSAESFNKAIEYIWENNLVKILKVERRNIYIVKAYIDITA' A
#
# COMPACT_ATOMS: atom_id res chain seq x y z
N MET A 1 -5.91 0.55 16.28
CA MET A 1 -5.29 0.53 14.95
C MET A 1 -5.28 -0.93 14.49
N SER A 2 -5.88 -1.26 13.34
CA SER A 2 -5.96 -2.65 12.88
C SER A 2 -4.56 -3.21 12.64
N ASN A 3 -4.31 -4.46 13.04
CA ASN A 3 -3.02 -5.15 12.86
C ASN A 3 -2.56 -5.09 11.39
N ASP A 4 -3.51 -5.17 10.45
CA ASP A 4 -3.27 -5.17 9.01
C ASP A 4 -2.70 -3.84 8.50
N VAL A 5 -3.12 -2.70 9.06
CA VAL A 5 -2.60 -1.37 8.69
C VAL A 5 -1.13 -1.27 9.07
N ASN A 6 -0.78 -1.72 10.28
CA ASN A 6 0.61 -1.72 10.75
C ASN A 6 1.49 -2.63 9.89
N ILE A 7 0.99 -3.82 9.51
CA ILE A 7 1.70 -4.72 8.60
C ILE A 7 2.03 -4.02 7.27
N ILE A 8 1.07 -3.30 6.68
CA ILE A 8 1.28 -2.56 5.44
C ILE A 8 2.32 -1.45 5.63
N LEU A 9 2.20 -0.64 6.68
CA LEU A 9 3.13 0.47 6.95
C LEU A 9 4.57 -0.02 7.17
N GLU A 10 4.74 -1.14 7.88
CA GLU A 10 6.04 -1.77 8.04
C GLU A 10 6.57 -2.37 6.74
N LYS A 11 5.70 -2.92 5.88
CA LYS A 11 6.14 -3.40 4.56
C LYS A 11 6.61 -2.29 3.65
N ILE A 12 5.96 -1.13 3.67
CA ILE A 12 6.40 0.02 2.85
C ILE A 12 7.87 0.38 3.13
N LYS A 13 8.31 0.27 4.40
CA LYS A 13 9.68 0.62 4.81
C LYS A 13 10.75 -0.36 4.29
N ILE A 14 10.38 -1.62 4.06
CA ILE A 14 11.33 -2.67 3.67
C ILE A 14 11.20 -3.09 2.20
N THR A 15 10.09 -2.74 1.54
CA THR A 15 9.87 -3.08 0.13
C THR A 15 10.82 -2.27 -0.75
N PRO A 16 11.44 -2.89 -1.79
CA PRO A 16 12.32 -2.18 -2.71
C PRO A 16 11.67 -0.94 -3.33
N ILE A 17 12.45 0.13 -3.37
CA ILE A 17 12.02 1.43 -3.88
C ILE A 17 12.28 1.48 -5.38
N ILE A 18 11.27 1.87 -6.15
CA ILE A 18 11.38 2.15 -7.57
C ILE A 18 11.51 3.67 -7.74
N TYR A 19 12.59 4.09 -8.38
CA TYR A 19 12.80 5.49 -8.72
C TYR A 19 12.16 5.79 -10.08
N SER A 20 11.27 6.79 -10.12
CA SER A 20 10.63 7.26 -11.34
C SER A 20 10.74 8.79 -11.41
N GLY A 21 11.78 9.26 -12.11
CA GLY A 21 12.12 10.67 -12.13
C GLY A 21 12.48 11.19 -10.73
N LYS A 22 11.74 12.19 -10.25
CA LYS A 22 11.89 12.77 -8.89
C LYS A 22 11.11 12.02 -7.81
N LYS A 23 10.36 10.96 -8.15
CA LYS A 23 9.52 10.23 -7.20
C LYS A 23 10.18 8.92 -6.77
N SER A 24 10.06 8.60 -5.49
CA SER A 24 10.39 7.31 -4.90
C SER A 24 9.09 6.56 -4.65
N ILE A 25 8.89 5.43 -5.33
CA ILE A 25 7.61 4.70 -5.31
C ILE A 25 7.84 3.29 -4.76
N VAL A 26 6.99 2.91 -3.81
CA VAL A 26 6.86 1.52 -3.35
C VAL A 26 5.62 0.92 -3.98
N ILE A 27 5.75 -0.30 -4.50
CA ILE A 27 4.62 -1.09 -4.99
C ILE A 27 4.39 -2.23 -4.02
N LEU A 28 3.17 -2.32 -3.48
CA LEU A 28 2.81 -3.36 -2.53
C LEU A 28 1.53 -4.05 -2.98
N SER A 29 1.52 -5.38 -3.01
CA SER A 29 0.33 -6.20 -3.25
C SER A 29 -0.16 -6.90 -1.98
N SER A 30 -1.38 -7.42 -2.04
CA SER A 30 -1.94 -8.28 -0.98
C SER A 30 -1.04 -9.48 -0.68
N ASN A 31 -0.38 -10.03 -1.71
CA ASN A 31 0.53 -11.15 -1.57
C ASN A 31 1.83 -10.75 -0.85
N ASP A 32 2.39 -9.58 -1.19
CA ASP A 32 3.61 -9.06 -0.54
C ASP A 32 3.38 -8.78 0.96
N ALA A 33 2.18 -8.30 1.30
CA ALA A 33 1.74 -8.07 2.67
C ALA A 33 1.32 -9.37 3.41
N LYS A 34 1.22 -10.51 2.71
CA LYS A 34 0.66 -11.77 3.22
C LYS A 34 -0.74 -11.60 3.83
N LEU A 35 -1.56 -10.75 3.22
CA LEU A 35 -2.95 -10.48 3.62
C LEU A 35 -3.93 -11.04 2.59
N SER A 36 -5.15 -11.35 3.05
CA SER A 36 -6.25 -11.61 2.12
C SER A 36 -6.58 -10.35 1.31
N ALA A 37 -7.19 -10.50 0.14
CA ALA A 37 -7.60 -9.35 -0.67
C ALA A 37 -8.56 -8.41 0.09
N GLU A 38 -9.43 -8.96 0.94
CA GLU A 38 -10.36 -8.19 1.77
C GLU A 38 -9.62 -7.41 2.88
N SER A 39 -8.72 -8.06 3.61
CA SER A 39 -7.89 -7.41 4.65
C SER A 39 -7.02 -6.32 4.06
N PHE A 40 -6.36 -6.62 2.94
CA PHE A 40 -5.53 -5.64 2.23
C PHE A 40 -6.36 -4.45 1.75
N ASN A 41 -7.55 -4.70 1.18
CA ASN A 41 -8.46 -3.65 0.75
C ASN A 41 -8.82 -2.70 1.90
N LYS A 42 -9.34 -3.24 3.02
CA LYS A 42 -9.75 -2.44 4.18
C LYS A 42 -8.58 -1.63 4.74
N ALA A 43 -7.40 -2.21 4.80
CA ALA A 43 -6.22 -1.54 5.32
C ALA A 43 -5.72 -0.42 4.38
N ILE A 44 -5.72 -0.63 3.06
CA ILE A 44 -5.37 0.41 2.09
C ILE A 44 -6.41 1.54 2.07
N GLU A 45 -7.70 1.22 2.12
CA GLU A 45 -8.77 2.23 2.22
C GLU A 45 -8.58 3.09 3.47
N TYR A 46 -8.36 2.47 4.62
CA TYR A 46 -8.09 3.18 5.86
C TYR A 46 -6.86 4.09 5.75
N ILE A 47 -5.76 3.60 5.19
CA ILE A 47 -4.54 4.38 4.97
C ILE A 47 -4.80 5.59 4.08
N TRP A 48 -5.63 5.42 3.03
CA TRP A 48 -5.98 6.47 2.09
C TRP A 48 -6.86 7.53 2.77
N GLU A 49 -7.94 7.12 3.41
CA GLU A 49 -8.90 8.04 4.07
C GLU A 49 -8.23 8.87 5.17
N ASN A 50 -7.24 8.30 5.86
CA ASN A 50 -6.49 8.97 6.93
C ASN A 50 -5.22 9.66 6.44
N ASN A 51 -4.92 9.65 5.14
CA ASN A 51 -3.71 10.24 4.55
C ASN A 51 -2.40 9.83 5.25
N LEU A 52 -2.31 8.57 5.72
CA LEU A 52 -1.12 8.10 6.46
C LEU A 52 0.12 8.02 5.56
N VAL A 53 -0.09 7.65 4.30
CA VAL A 53 0.89 7.74 3.22
C VAL A 53 0.18 8.14 1.93
N LYS A 54 0.92 8.71 1.00
CA LYS A 54 0.37 9.18 -0.27
C LYS A 54 0.24 8.02 -1.26
N ILE A 55 -0.99 7.59 -1.50
CA ILE A 55 -1.31 6.57 -2.51
C ILE A 55 -1.48 7.25 -3.87
N LEU A 56 -0.68 6.83 -4.86
CA LEU A 56 -0.69 7.38 -6.21
C LEU A 56 -1.68 6.64 -7.13
N LYS A 57 -1.76 5.32 -6.97
CA LYS A 57 -2.58 4.44 -7.81
C LYS A 57 -2.91 3.17 -7.02
N VAL A 58 -4.06 2.58 -7.29
CA VAL A 58 -4.42 1.23 -6.85
C VAL A 58 -4.82 0.36 -8.04
N GLU A 59 -4.56 -0.94 -7.94
CA GLU A 59 -5.12 -1.95 -8.84
C GLU A 59 -6.13 -2.79 -8.08
N ARG A 60 -7.26 -3.04 -8.72
CA ARG A 60 -8.36 -3.79 -8.14
C ARG A 60 -8.57 -5.11 -8.87
N ARG A 61 -8.95 -6.14 -8.12
CA ARG A 61 -9.51 -7.38 -8.64
C ARG A 61 -10.93 -7.50 -8.09
N ASN A 62 -11.91 -7.43 -8.98
CA ASN A 62 -13.32 -7.23 -8.61
C ASN A 62 -13.46 -5.95 -7.75
N ILE A 63 -14.03 -6.08 -6.55
CA ILE A 63 -14.25 -4.96 -5.62
C ILE A 63 -13.03 -4.65 -4.75
N TYR A 64 -12.05 -5.55 -4.66
CA TYR A 64 -10.94 -5.42 -3.71
C TYR A 64 -9.72 -4.78 -4.36
N ILE A 65 -9.13 -3.80 -3.69
CA ILE A 65 -7.77 -3.36 -3.94
C ILE A 65 -6.83 -4.54 -3.65
N VAL A 66 -5.97 -4.87 -4.61
CA VAL A 66 -4.99 -5.97 -4.51
C VAL A 66 -3.56 -5.49 -4.69
N LYS A 67 -3.36 -4.25 -5.17
CA LYS A 67 -2.05 -3.61 -5.28
C LYS A 67 -2.17 -2.10 -5.09
N ALA A 68 -1.18 -1.51 -4.44
CA ALA A 68 -1.08 -0.07 -4.21
C ALA A 68 0.30 0.44 -4.61
N TYR A 69 0.32 1.63 -5.21
CA TYR A 69 1.51 2.40 -5.57
C TYR A 69 1.61 3.58 -4.64
N ILE A 70 2.68 3.64 -3.85
CA ILE A 70 2.79 4.52 -2.70
C ILE A 70 4.00 5.43 -2.91
N ASP A 71 3.77 6.73 -2.81
CA ASP A 71 4.82 7.75 -2.84
C ASP A 71 5.48 7.82 -1.47
N ILE A 72 6.79 7.62 -1.45
CA ILE A 72 7.65 7.72 -0.26
C ILE A 72 8.76 8.75 -0.47
N THR A 73 8.54 9.70 -1.40
CA THR A 73 9.45 10.82 -1.60
C THR A 73 9.49 11.64 -0.30
N ALA A 74 10.68 11.75 0.29
CA ALA A 74 10.94 12.54 1.49
C ALA A 74 10.76 14.04 1.27
#